data_AF-A0A7W5CE63-F1
#
_entry.id   AF-A0A7W5CE63-F1
#
_cell.length_a   1.000
_cell.length_b   1.000
_cell.length_c   1.000
_cell.angle_alpha   90.00
_cell.angle_beta   90.00
_cell.angle_gamma   90.00
#
_symmetry.space_group_name_H-M   'P 1'
#
loop_
_entity.id
_entity.type
_entity.pdbx_description
1 polymer ?
#
loop_
_entity_poly.entity_id
_entity_poly.type
_entity_poly.pdbx_seq_one_letter_code
_entity_poly.pdbx_strand_id
1 'polypeptide(L)'
;MHQKLSEQKNATIYQYQLVKRTIIRTELIQSHILIAAIFLAFQVLMYQMDGLFSWLFGFAVVQIIHIAIILVTFIGVDEAADRKWIWRIAPPWIGFKPANDIKLLLFRRVHRHMFWIGLCTVALLYPWVKESLMISIVSWHLWLLIPRLLLSFSFRKEQNDGVLRLESKEASYYRR
;
A
#
# COMPACT_ATOMS: atom_id res chain seq x y z
N MET A 1 43.94 0.96 4.36
CA MET A 1 44.10 -0.02 3.26
C MET A 1 42.75 -0.23 2.59
N HIS A 2 42.55 0.29 1.37
CA HIS A 2 41.39 -0.03 0.54
C HIS A 2 41.75 -1.26 -0.29
N GLN A 3 41.18 -2.43 0.03
CA GLN A 3 41.31 -3.61 -0.82
C GLN A 3 40.53 -3.39 -2.12
N LYS A 4 41.13 -3.74 -3.26
CA LYS A 4 40.43 -3.71 -4.55
C LYS A 4 39.37 -4.82 -4.56
N LEU A 5 38.20 -4.54 -5.13
CA LEU A 5 37.06 -5.49 -5.23
C LEU A 5 37.46 -6.85 -5.84
N SER A 6 38.49 -6.89 -6.68
CA SER A 6 39.04 -8.12 -7.26
C SER A 6 39.72 -9.07 -6.26
N GLU A 7 40.12 -8.58 -5.08
CA GLU A 7 40.81 -9.37 -4.06
C GLU A 7 39.87 -9.98 -3.02
N GLN A 8 38.59 -9.59 -3.00
CA GLN A 8 37.59 -10.15 -2.10
C GLN A 8 37.03 -11.46 -2.67
N LYS A 9 37.71 -12.59 -2.41
CA LYS A 9 37.31 -13.94 -2.87
C LYS A 9 35.90 -14.41 -2.46
N ASN A 10 35.28 -13.75 -1.47
CA ASN A 10 33.93 -14.06 -0.98
C ASN A 10 32.90 -12.93 -1.24
N ALA A 11 33.24 -11.92 -2.05
CA ALA A 11 32.29 -10.87 -2.38
C ALA A 11 31.32 -11.37 -3.47
N THR A 12 30.09 -11.69 -3.08
CA THR A 12 29.00 -11.89 -4.05
C THR A 12 28.58 -10.52 -4.60
N ILE A 13 29.06 -10.17 -5.79
CA ILE A 13 28.64 -8.94 -6.48
C ILE A 13 27.24 -9.18 -7.05
N TYR A 14 26.23 -8.61 -6.40
CA TYR A 14 24.87 -8.59 -6.93
C TYR A 14 24.76 -7.46 -7.96
N GLN A 15 24.68 -7.81 -9.24
CA GLN A 15 24.50 -6.83 -10.30
C GLN A 15 23.02 -6.54 -10.52
N TYR A 16 22.51 -5.51 -9.85
CA TYR A 16 21.13 -5.06 -10.05
C TYR A 16 21.06 -4.06 -11.20
N GLN A 17 20.22 -4.35 -12.20
CA GLN A 17 19.94 -3.43 -13.30
C GLN A 17 18.62 -2.70 -13.07
N LEU A 18 18.65 -1.37 -13.07
CA LEU A 18 17.44 -0.55 -13.03
C LEU A 18 16.71 -0.66 -14.38
N VAL A 19 15.58 -1.35 -14.42
CA VAL A 19 14.81 -1.53 -15.67
C VAL A 19 13.81 -0.40 -15.85
N LYS A 20 13.13 0.02 -14.77
CA LYS A 20 12.04 0.99 -14.85
C LYS A 20 11.95 1.84 -13.60
N ARG A 21 11.84 3.16 -13.78
CA ARG A 21 11.56 4.14 -12.73
C ARG A 21 10.26 4.86 -13.05
N THR A 22 9.35 4.89 -12.08
CA THR A 22 8.09 5.62 -12.16
C THR A 22 8.13 6.76 -11.15
N ILE A 23 8.09 8.00 -11.66
CA ILE A 23 8.01 9.21 -10.83
C ILE A 23 6.54 9.49 -10.53
N ILE A 24 6.22 9.68 -9.26
CA ILE A 24 4.87 10.05 -8.83
C ILE A 24 4.74 11.56 -8.98
N ARG A 25 3.93 11.99 -9.96
CA ARG A 25 3.66 13.40 -10.20
C ARG A 25 2.90 14.02 -9.03
N THR A 26 3.25 15.25 -8.65
CA THR A 26 2.56 15.98 -7.58
C THR A 26 1.06 16.17 -7.87
N GLU A 27 0.69 16.35 -9.14
CA GLU A 27 -0.70 16.45 -9.63
C GLU A 27 -1.53 15.21 -9.25
N LEU A 28 -0.93 14.01 -9.35
CA LEU A 28 -1.57 12.75 -8.95
C LEU A 28 -1.78 12.69 -7.43
N ILE A 29 -0.85 13.24 -6.66
CA ILE A 29 -0.97 13.31 -5.19
C ILE A 29 -2.10 14.29 -4.81
N GLN A 30 -2.15 15.45 -5.45
CA GLN A 30 -3.17 16.47 -5.20
C GLN A 30 -4.57 15.97 -5.57
N SER A 31 -4.73 15.38 -6.76
CA SER A 31 -6.00 14.76 -7.17
C SER A 31 -6.42 13.63 -6.23
N HIS A 32 -5.48 12.84 -5.74
CA HIS A 32 -5.77 11.80 -4.75
C HIS A 32 -6.31 12.38 -3.45
N ILE A 33 -5.66 13.41 -2.89
CA ILE A 33 -6.13 14.10 -1.67
C ILE A 33 -7.50 14.77 -1.91
N LEU A 34 -7.68 15.39 -3.08
CA LEU A 34 -8.94 16.02 -3.45
C LEU A 34 -10.11 15.02 -3.46
N ILE A 35 -9.88 13.78 -3.93
CA ILE A 35 -10.91 12.73 -3.90
C ILE A 35 -11.36 12.42 -2.46
N ALA A 36 -10.42 12.35 -1.50
CA ALA A 36 -10.79 12.16 -0.09
C ALA A 36 -11.59 13.36 0.45
N ALA A 37 -11.22 14.59 0.07
CA ALA A 37 -11.97 15.78 0.45
C ALA A 37 -13.39 15.78 -0.14
N ILE A 38 -13.56 15.33 -1.38
CA ILE A 38 -14.89 15.19 -2.02
C ILE A 38 -15.74 14.15 -1.27
N PHE A 39 -15.18 12.99 -0.91
CA PHE A 39 -15.92 11.98 -0.14
C PHE A 39 -16.32 12.49 1.25
N LEU A 40 -15.43 13.22 1.93
CA LEU A 40 -15.75 13.86 3.20
C LEU A 40 -16.88 14.89 3.04
N ALA A 41 -16.78 15.76 2.04
CA ALA A 41 -17.81 16.77 1.77
C ALA A 41 -19.17 16.11 1.48
N PHE A 42 -19.19 15.05 0.67
CA PHE A 42 -20.39 14.27 0.40
C PHE A 42 -21.00 13.67 1.68
N GLN A 43 -20.18 13.08 2.55
CA GLN A 43 -20.63 12.52 3.83
C GLN A 43 -21.24 13.57 4.75
N VAL A 44 -20.60 14.73 4.88
CA VAL A 44 -21.09 15.82 5.73
C VAL A 44 -22.37 16.44 5.15
N LEU A 45 -22.48 16.58 3.84
CA LEU A 45 -23.69 17.13 3.21
C LEU A 45 -24.91 16.19 3.35
N MET A 46 -24.70 14.88 3.25
CA MET A 46 -25.79 13.90 3.31
C MET A 46 -26.18 13.53 4.75
N TYR A 47 -25.20 13.36 5.64
CA TYR A 47 -25.39 12.80 6.98
C TYR A 47 -25.00 13.77 8.11
N GLN A 48 -24.68 15.03 7.79
CA GLN A 48 -24.33 16.08 8.76
C GLN A 48 -23.22 15.64 9.74
N MET A 49 -23.43 15.82 11.05
CA MET A 49 -22.45 15.46 12.07
C MET A 49 -22.22 13.94 12.15
N ASP A 50 -23.24 13.12 11.93
CA ASP A 50 -23.10 11.67 11.90
C ASP A 50 -22.18 11.21 10.76
N GLY A 51 -22.20 11.93 9.63
CA GLY A 51 -21.28 11.71 8.52
C GLY A 51 -19.82 11.96 8.88
N LEU A 52 -19.55 13.01 9.67
CA LEU A 52 -18.20 13.33 10.13
C LEU A 52 -17.67 12.27 11.10
N PHE A 53 -18.48 11.86 12.08
CA PHE A 53 -18.10 10.79 13.01
C PHE A 53 -17.90 9.46 12.29
N SER A 54 -18.79 9.13 11.37
CA SER A 54 -18.68 7.95 10.52
C SER A 54 -17.42 7.99 9.66
N TRP A 55 -17.03 9.16 9.15
CA TRP A 55 -15.80 9.35 8.40
C TRP A 55 -14.53 9.06 9.21
N LEU A 56 -14.47 9.59 10.43
CA LEU A 56 -13.35 9.37 11.34
C LEU A 56 -13.27 7.92 11.81
N PHE A 57 -14.41 7.34 12.19
CA PHE A 57 -14.46 5.96 12.66
C PHE A 57 -14.17 4.96 11.53
N GLY A 58 -14.70 5.22 10.33
CA GLY A 58 -14.42 4.42 9.14
C GLY A 58 -12.93 4.38 8.81
N PHE A 59 -12.21 5.49 8.97
CA PHE A 59 -10.75 5.51 8.80
C PHE A 59 -10.07 4.54 9.79
N ALA A 60 -10.40 4.64 11.08
CA ALA A 60 -9.81 3.80 12.12
C ALA A 60 -10.11 2.31 11.88
N VAL A 61 -11.36 1.98 11.55
CA VAL A 61 -11.79 0.61 11.23
C VAL A 61 -11.01 0.04 10.05
N VAL A 62 -10.86 0.80 8.97
CA VAL A 62 -10.11 0.33 7.79
C VAL A 62 -8.63 0.10 8.13
N GLN A 63 -8.01 0.98 8.93
CA GLN A 63 -6.63 0.74 9.38
C GLN A 63 -6.51 -0.55 10.17
N ILE A 64 -7.42 -0.80 11.11
CA ILE A 64 -7.44 -2.05 11.91
C ILE A 64 -7.60 -3.26 10.99
N ILE A 65 -8.52 -3.22 10.03
CA ILE A 65 -8.72 -4.31 9.07
C ILE A 65 -7.46 -4.55 8.25
N HIS A 66 -6.82 -3.51 7.71
CA HIS A 66 -5.57 -3.65 6.93
C HIS A 66 -4.44 -4.23 7.78
N ILE A 67 -4.30 -3.79 9.04
CA ILE A 67 -3.31 -4.34 9.98
C ILE A 67 -3.59 -5.82 10.25
N ALA A 68 -4.84 -6.17 10.55
CA ALA A 68 -5.22 -7.55 10.82
C ALA A 68 -4.92 -8.46 9.61
N ILE A 69 -5.26 -8.01 8.40
CA ILE A 69 -4.97 -8.76 7.17
C ILE A 69 -3.46 -8.93 6.98
N ILE A 70 -2.67 -7.87 7.20
CA ILE A 70 -1.21 -7.91 7.12
C ILE A 70 -0.65 -8.92 8.12
N LEU A 71 -1.07 -8.85 9.39
CA LEU A 71 -0.62 -9.78 10.43
C LEU A 71 -0.95 -11.23 10.07
N VAL A 72 -2.20 -11.52 9.68
CA VAL A 72 -2.63 -12.87 9.27
C VAL A 72 -1.87 -13.37 8.05
N THR A 73 -1.65 -12.50 7.05
CA THR A 73 -0.91 -12.87 5.84
C THR A 73 0.56 -13.18 6.16
N PHE A 74 1.13 -12.56 7.18
CA PHE A 74 2.54 -12.73 7.53
C PHE A 74 2.84 -13.84 8.54
N ILE A 75 1.88 -14.23 9.38
CA ILE A 75 2.05 -15.37 10.30
C ILE A 75 2.43 -16.67 9.54
N GLY A 76 2.09 -16.77 8.25
CA GLY A 76 2.40 -17.95 7.41
C GLY A 76 3.62 -17.83 6.48
N VAL A 77 4.43 -16.76 6.53
CA VAL A 77 5.53 -16.55 5.55
C VAL A 77 6.85 -16.21 6.25
N ASP A 78 7.74 -17.20 6.39
CA ASP A 78 9.08 -17.04 6.99
C ASP A 78 9.96 -15.99 6.27
N GLU A 79 9.84 -15.85 4.94
CA GLU A 79 10.59 -14.82 4.17
C GLU A 79 10.20 -13.37 4.53
N ALA A 80 9.08 -13.17 5.22
CA ALA A 80 8.57 -11.84 5.54
C ALA A 80 8.95 -11.34 6.93
N ALA A 81 9.34 -12.24 7.85
CA ALA A 81 9.80 -11.88 9.19
C ALA A 81 11.05 -10.98 9.16
N ASP A 82 11.87 -11.09 8.12
CA ASP A 82 13.11 -10.33 7.95
C ASP A 82 12.88 -8.90 7.37
N ARG A 83 11.63 -8.55 7.04
CA ARG A 83 11.29 -7.26 6.43
C ARG A 83 10.55 -6.39 7.44
N LYS A 84 11.29 -5.49 8.09
CA LYS A 84 10.73 -4.49 9.01
C LYS A 84 9.63 -3.68 8.31
N TRP A 85 8.37 -3.83 8.72
CA TRP A 85 7.27 -2.99 8.24
C TRP A 85 7.19 -1.74 9.10
N ILE A 86 7.26 -0.57 8.47
CA ILE A 86 7.23 0.72 9.15
C ILE A 86 5.93 1.41 8.80
N TRP A 87 5.25 1.94 9.82
CA TRP A 87 4.16 2.87 9.62
C TRP A 87 4.70 4.17 9.05
N ARG A 88 4.26 4.56 7.85
CA ARG A 88 4.66 5.84 7.26
C ARG A 88 3.44 6.58 6.73
N ILE A 89 3.38 7.86 7.06
CA ILE A 89 2.36 8.78 6.60
C ILE A 89 3.05 9.69 5.57
N ALA A 90 3.12 9.26 4.32
CA ALA A 90 3.77 10.02 3.25
C ALA A 90 2.90 9.98 1.98
N PRO A 91 2.13 11.04 1.66
CA PRO A 91 1.28 11.07 0.47
C PRO A 91 2.06 10.67 -0.79
N PRO A 92 1.50 9.83 -1.69
CA PRO A 92 0.14 9.25 -1.70
C PRO A 92 -0.01 7.97 -0.85
N TRP A 93 1.01 7.59 -0.10
CA TRP A 93 1.10 6.33 0.66
C TRP A 93 0.82 6.56 2.15
N ILE A 94 -0.42 6.33 2.57
CA ILE A 94 -0.77 6.29 3.99
C ILE A 94 -0.89 4.83 4.42
N GLY A 95 -0.22 4.47 5.52
CA GLY A 95 -0.36 3.18 6.20
C GLY A 95 0.91 2.33 6.25
N PHE A 96 0.76 1.04 6.59
CA PHE A 96 1.87 0.11 6.70
C PHE A 96 2.54 -0.13 5.33
N LYS A 97 3.87 0.04 5.32
CA LYS A 97 4.71 -0.29 4.16
C LYS A 97 5.97 -1.02 4.61
N PRO A 98 6.60 -1.81 3.74
CA PRO A 98 7.87 -2.43 4.06
C PRO A 98 8.98 -1.37 4.02
N ALA A 99 9.91 -1.45 4.98
CA ALA A 99 11.08 -0.58 5.04
C ALA A 99 12.14 -0.94 4.00
N ASN A 100 12.18 -2.22 3.60
CA ASN A 100 13.20 -2.80 2.74
C ASN A 100 12.66 -3.08 1.33
N ASP A 101 13.58 -3.27 0.40
CA ASP A 101 13.27 -3.59 -0.99
C ASP A 101 12.49 -4.91 -1.10
N ILE A 102 11.44 -4.93 -1.93
CA ILE A 102 10.49 -6.05 -1.99
C ILE A 102 10.37 -6.66 -3.38
N LYS A 103 10.42 -8.00 -3.47
CA LYS A 103 10.03 -8.75 -4.69
C LYS A 103 8.66 -8.29 -5.19
N LEU A 104 8.57 -7.93 -6.47
CA LEU A 104 7.35 -7.39 -7.08
C LEU A 104 6.15 -8.37 -6.95
N LEU A 105 6.40 -9.68 -7.05
CA LEU A 105 5.37 -10.70 -6.86
C LEU A 105 4.74 -10.67 -5.46
N LEU A 106 5.55 -10.53 -4.41
CA LEU A 106 5.06 -10.47 -3.03
C LEU A 106 4.22 -9.21 -2.84
N PHE A 107 4.71 -8.05 -3.32
CA PHE A 107 3.98 -6.79 -3.27
C PHE A 107 2.59 -6.93 -3.91
N ARG A 108 2.52 -7.49 -5.12
CA ARG A 108 1.25 -7.73 -5.83
C ARG A 108 0.32 -8.68 -5.09
N ARG A 109 0.85 -9.78 -4.57
CA ARG A 109 0.06 -10.80 -3.88
C ARG A 109 -0.56 -10.20 -2.63
N VAL A 110 0.24 -9.57 -1.76
CA VAL A 110 -0.22 -8.99 -0.50
C VAL A 110 -1.29 -7.92 -0.75
N HIS A 111 -1.06 -6.98 -1.68
CA HIS A 111 -2.04 -5.91 -1.95
C HIS A 111 -3.33 -6.43 -2.56
N ARG A 112 -3.27 -7.48 -3.39
CA ARG A 112 -4.47 -8.10 -3.95
C ARG A 112 -5.27 -8.86 -2.89
N HIS A 113 -4.60 -9.55 -1.97
CA HIS A 113 -5.27 -10.19 -0.83
C HIS A 113 -5.87 -9.14 0.09
N MET A 114 -5.14 -8.06 0.38
CA MET A 114 -5.65 -6.94 1.17
C MET A 114 -6.89 -6.28 0.55
N PHE A 115 -6.94 -6.18 -0.77
CA PHE A 115 -8.11 -5.70 -1.50
C PHE A 115 -9.29 -6.68 -1.40
N TRP A 116 -9.10 -7.96 -1.75
CA TRP A 116 -10.21 -8.92 -1.75
C TRP A 116 -10.71 -9.25 -0.35
N ILE A 117 -9.81 -9.57 0.58
CA ILE A 117 -10.18 -9.89 1.96
C ILE A 117 -10.79 -8.66 2.61
N GLY A 118 -10.22 -7.47 2.40
CA GLY A 118 -10.81 -6.25 2.94
C GLY A 118 -12.21 -6.00 2.37
N LEU A 119 -12.42 -6.15 1.06
CA LEU A 119 -13.75 -6.02 0.46
C LEU A 119 -14.75 -7.04 1.01
N CYS A 120 -14.33 -8.30 1.19
CA CYS A 120 -15.16 -9.33 1.82
C CYS A 120 -15.50 -8.98 3.26
N THR A 121 -14.54 -8.52 4.06
CA THR A 121 -14.77 -8.08 5.43
C THR A 121 -15.75 -6.92 5.49
N VAL A 122 -15.64 -5.95 4.58
CA VAL A 122 -16.58 -4.82 4.50
C VAL A 122 -17.99 -5.30 4.12
N ALA A 123 -18.11 -6.23 3.17
CA ALA A 123 -19.40 -6.84 2.81
C ALA A 123 -20.02 -7.61 3.99
N LEU A 124 -19.21 -8.31 4.79
CA LEU A 124 -19.68 -8.98 6.00
C LEU A 124 -20.17 -8.00 7.06
N LEU A 125 -19.60 -6.79 7.15
CA LEU A 125 -20.05 -5.78 8.12
C LEU A 125 -21.41 -5.14 7.76
N TYR A 126 -21.94 -5.39 6.56
CA TYR A 126 -23.17 -4.78 6.03
C TYR A 126 -24.40 -4.85 6.94
N PRO A 127 -24.78 -6.00 7.53
CA PRO A 127 -26.00 -6.06 8.31
C PRO A 127 -25.87 -5.43 9.72
N TRP A 128 -24.65 -5.13 10.18
CA TRP A 128 -24.40 -4.61 11.54
C TRP A 128 -24.09 -3.11 11.58
N VAL A 129 -23.87 -2.48 10.42
CA VAL A 129 -23.31 -1.14 10.34
C VAL A 129 -24.30 -0.16 9.70
N LYS A 130 -24.38 1.06 10.26
CA LYS A 130 -25.16 2.17 9.69
C LYS A 130 -24.67 2.51 8.28
N GLU A 131 -25.57 2.95 7.41
CA GLU A 131 -25.28 3.30 6.01
C GLU A 131 -24.14 4.31 5.87
N SER A 132 -24.15 5.38 6.67
CA SER A 132 -23.10 6.41 6.66
C SER A 132 -21.71 5.81 6.98
N LEU A 133 -21.62 4.92 7.97
CA LEU A 133 -20.38 4.26 8.34
C LEU A 133 -19.93 3.25 7.27
N MET A 134 -20.87 2.53 6.66
CA MET A 134 -20.56 1.60 5.57
C MET A 134 -19.93 2.32 4.38
N ILE A 135 -20.54 3.42 3.92
CA ILE A 135 -20.02 4.24 2.82
C ILE A 135 -18.63 4.75 3.17
N SER A 136 -18.41 5.24 4.39
CA SER A 136 -17.09 5.71 4.83
C SER A 136 -16.03 4.60 4.78
N ILE A 137 -16.34 3.41 5.29
CA ILE A 137 -15.42 2.27 5.29
C ILE A 137 -15.05 1.89 3.85
N VAL A 138 -16.03 1.80 2.94
CA VAL A 138 -15.77 1.50 1.52
C VAL A 138 -14.91 2.58 0.87
N SER A 139 -15.26 3.86 1.06
CA SER A 139 -14.51 5.00 0.52
C SER A 139 -13.06 4.98 0.99
N TRP A 140 -12.82 4.81 2.29
CA TRP A 140 -11.46 4.72 2.84
C TRP A 140 -10.70 3.50 2.35
N HIS A 141 -11.36 2.35 2.29
CA HIS A 141 -10.76 1.10 1.83
C HIS A 141 -10.25 1.23 0.39
N LEU A 142 -11.10 1.73 -0.51
CA LEU A 142 -10.73 1.96 -1.91
C LEU A 142 -9.66 3.04 -2.02
N TRP A 143 -9.84 4.17 -1.33
CA TRP A 143 -8.92 5.29 -1.42
C TRP A 143 -7.49 4.91 -1.01
N LEU A 144 -7.31 4.19 0.10
CA LEU A 144 -5.98 3.75 0.55
C LEU A 144 -5.32 2.72 -0.37
N LEU A 145 -6.12 1.92 -1.09
CA LEU A 145 -5.64 0.83 -1.95
C LEU A 145 -5.35 1.25 -3.39
N ILE A 146 -6.10 2.22 -3.94
CA ILE A 146 -5.94 2.71 -5.31
C ILE A 146 -4.48 3.06 -5.67
N PRO A 147 -3.72 3.87 -4.91
CA PRO A 147 -2.35 4.21 -5.29
C PRO A 147 -1.44 2.98 -5.35
N ARG A 148 -1.66 2.00 -4.46
CA ARG A 148 -0.92 0.73 -4.40
C ARG A 148 -1.24 -0.17 -5.59
N LEU A 149 -2.51 -0.23 -5.99
CA LEU A 149 -2.96 -0.99 -7.16
C LEU A 149 -2.47 -0.35 -8.47
N LEU A 150 -2.46 0.99 -8.56
CA LEU A 150 -1.94 1.72 -9.71
C LEU A 150 -0.44 1.44 -9.93
N LEU A 151 0.37 1.40 -8.86
CA LEU A 151 1.77 0.99 -8.99
C LEU A 151 1.91 -0.46 -9.47
N SER A 152 1.14 -1.38 -8.89
CA SER A 152 1.13 -2.78 -9.33
C SER A 152 0.82 -2.89 -10.84
N PHE A 153 -0.11 -2.06 -11.34
CA PHE A 153 -0.47 -1.97 -12.74
C PHE A 153 0.62 -1.31 -13.61
N SER A 154 1.27 -0.24 -13.13
CA SER A 154 2.38 0.42 -13.84
C SER A 154 3.53 -0.55 -14.13
N PHE A 155 3.79 -1.46 -13.19
CA PHE A 155 4.82 -2.50 -13.36
C PHE A 155 4.30 -3.80 -13.99
N ARG A 156 3.03 -3.89 -14.42
CA ARG A 156 2.39 -5.17 -14.85
C ARG A 156 3.18 -5.95 -15.90
N LYS A 157 3.84 -5.26 -16.83
CA LYS A 157 4.63 -5.86 -17.91
C LYS A 157 6.00 -6.40 -17.48
N GLU A 158 6.41 -6.08 -16.26
CA GLU A 158 7.72 -6.39 -15.74
C GLU A 158 7.73 -7.75 -15.01
N GLN A 159 8.87 -8.44 -15.07
CA GLN A 159 9.00 -9.79 -14.52
C GLN A 159 8.74 -9.82 -13.01
N ASN A 160 8.16 -10.93 -12.55
CA ASN A 160 7.70 -11.07 -11.18
C ASN A 160 8.83 -11.22 -10.14
N ASP A 161 10.04 -11.56 -10.59
CA ASP A 161 11.19 -11.88 -9.72
C ASP A 161 12.08 -10.68 -9.38
N GLY A 162 11.87 -9.52 -10.01
CA GLY A 162 12.64 -8.34 -9.67
C GLY A 162 12.20 -7.65 -8.40
N VAL A 163 13.08 -6.76 -7.96
CA VAL A 163 13.05 -6.07 -6.68
C VAL A 163 12.48 -4.66 -6.88
N LEU A 164 11.41 -4.37 -6.15
CA LEU A 164 10.76 -3.07 -6.12
C LEU A 164 11.29 -2.27 -4.92
N ARG A 165 11.88 -1.12 -5.22
CA ARG A 165 12.28 -0.11 -4.25
C ARG A 165 11.28 1.03 -4.26
N LEU A 166 10.71 1.33 -3.09
CA LEU A 166 9.67 2.34 -2.90
C LEU A 166 10.21 3.53 -2.11
N GLU A 167 10.51 4.62 -2.79
CA GLU A 167 10.81 5.89 -2.14
C GLU A 167 9.57 6.79 -2.08
N SER A 168 9.67 7.95 -1.42
CA SER A 168 8.51 8.82 -1.17
C SER A 168 7.87 9.37 -2.46
N LYS A 169 8.67 9.66 -3.49
CA LYS A 169 8.23 10.28 -4.76
C LYS A 169 8.53 9.42 -5.99
N GLU A 170 9.13 8.26 -5.80
CA GLU A 170 9.55 7.38 -6.89
C GLU A 170 9.42 5.91 -6.51
N ALA A 171 9.08 5.12 -7.51
CA ALA A 171 9.14 3.67 -7.45
C ALA A 171 10.10 3.18 -8.52
N SER A 172 11.11 2.44 -8.11
CA SER A 172 12.18 1.93 -8.97
C SER A 172 12.14 0.41 -8.95
N TYR A 173 12.20 -0.20 -10.13
CA TYR A 173 12.25 -1.64 -10.28
C TYR A 173 13.64 -2.06 -10.77
N TYR A 174 14.23 -2.99 -10.04
CA TYR A 174 15.53 -3.59 -10.31
C TYR A 174 15.37 -5.05 -10.71
N ARG A 175 16.07 -5.46 -11.76
CA ARG A 175 16.20 -6.86 -12.15
C ARG A 175 17.54 -7.40 -11.66
N ARG A 176 17.54 -8.64 -11.17
CA ARG A 176 18.74 -9.41 -10.82
C ARG A 176 19.25 -10.17 -12.04
#